data_AF-A0A0F5VZ86-F1
#
_entry.id   AF-A0A0F5VZ86-F1
#
_cell.length_a   1.000
_cell.length_b   1.000
_cell.length_c   1.000
_cell.angle_alpha   90.00
_cell.angle_beta   90.00
_cell.angle_gamma   90.00
#
_symmetry.space_group_name_H-M   'P 1'
#
loop_
_entity.id
_entity.type
_entity.pdbx_description
1 polymer ?
#
loop_
_entity_poly.entity_id
_entity_poly.type
_entity_poly.pdbx_seq_one_letter_code
_entity_poly.pdbx_strand_id
1 'polypeptide(L)'
;MLSPVLAAPAVLLAEHWNTTDVGVLAGGEDAGGRKLPSNAWMALRRLGWTVGPAEGVKVNDRIVRMAQEQAGRVLRSAKWRADVTAGVLRTWPADPAKRTGPGCPAQPTGTRA
;
A
#
# COMPACT_ATOMS: atom_id res chain seq x y z
N MET A 1 25.52 -5.22 -1.08
CA MET A 1 24.65 -6.41 -1.10
C MET A 1 23.51 -6.16 -0.11
N LEU A 2 22.26 -6.08 -0.55
CA LEU A 2 21.12 -5.93 0.37
C LEU A 2 20.91 -7.23 1.15
N SER A 3 20.78 -7.14 2.48
CA SER A 3 20.50 -8.29 3.35
C SER A 3 19.22 -9.05 2.91
N PRO A 4 19.21 -10.39 2.98
CA PRO A 4 18.10 -11.23 2.50
C PRO A 4 16.75 -10.96 3.19
N VAL A 5 16.76 -10.38 4.40
CA VAL A 5 15.54 -10.04 5.14
C VAL A 5 14.83 -8.80 4.57
N LEU A 6 15.56 -7.83 4.00
CA LEU A 6 14.95 -6.65 3.37
C LEU A 6 14.36 -6.96 2.00
N ALA A 7 14.79 -8.05 1.36
CA ALA A 7 14.26 -8.48 0.07
C ALA A 7 12.85 -9.07 0.19
N ALA A 8 12.54 -9.80 1.27
CA ALA A 8 11.27 -10.51 1.40
C ALA A 8 10.02 -9.60 1.39
N PRO A 9 9.98 -8.45 2.08
CA PRO A 9 8.89 -7.49 1.93
C PRO A 9 8.78 -6.92 0.50
N ALA A 10 9.91 -6.64 -0.14
CA ALA A 10 9.94 -6.10 -1.49
C ALA A 10 9.41 -7.09 -2.53
N VAL A 11 9.63 -8.39 -2.35
CA VAL A 11 9.04 -9.45 -3.19
C VAL A 11 7.51 -9.44 -3.08
N LEU A 12 6.97 -9.48 -1.86
CA LEU A 12 5.51 -9.41 -1.65
C LEU A 12 4.90 -8.14 -2.24
N LEU A 13 5.59 -7.00 -2.10
CA LEU A 13 5.15 -5.75 -2.71
C LEU A 13 5.22 -5.83 -4.23
N ALA A 14 6.31 -6.31 -4.82
CA ALA A 14 6.44 -6.41 -6.27
C ALA A 14 5.36 -7.32 -6.90
N GLU A 15 5.01 -8.42 -6.23
CA GLU A 15 3.99 -9.36 -6.71
C GLU A 15 2.56 -8.81 -6.54
N HIS A 16 2.25 -8.23 -5.38
CA HIS A 16 0.86 -7.89 -5.01
C HIS A 16 0.53 -6.39 -5.09
N TRP A 17 1.46 -5.55 -5.58
CA TRP A 17 1.19 -4.13 -5.83
C TRP A 17 0.43 -3.93 -7.15
N ASN A 18 -0.81 -4.41 -7.16
CA ASN A 18 -1.76 -4.24 -8.26
C ASN A 18 -3.16 -3.99 -7.71
N THR A 19 -4.04 -3.39 -8.52
CA THR A 19 -5.38 -2.97 -8.07
C THR A 19 -6.25 -4.13 -7.59
N THR A 20 -6.12 -5.30 -8.22
CA THR A 20 -6.91 -6.50 -7.88
C THR A 20 -6.56 -7.01 -6.49
N ASP A 21 -5.28 -7.27 -6.23
CA ASP A 21 -4.81 -7.81 -4.95
C ASP A 21 -5.01 -6.81 -3.81
N VAL A 22 -4.67 -5.53 -4.04
CA VAL A 22 -4.95 -4.46 -3.08
C VAL A 22 -6.45 -4.34 -2.80
N GLY A 23 -7.29 -4.57 -3.81
CA GLY A 23 -8.74 -4.65 -3.68
C GLY A 23 -9.21 -5.79 -2.78
N VAL A 24 -8.67 -7.00 -2.96
CA VAL A 24 -8.96 -8.17 -2.10
C VAL A 24 -8.58 -7.89 -0.65
N LEU A 25 -7.37 -7.37 -0.40
CA LEU A 25 -6.92 -7.06 0.97
C LEU A 25 -7.80 -6.03 1.67
N ALA A 26 -8.27 -5.03 0.93
CA ALA A 26 -9.07 -3.96 1.48
C ALA A 26 -10.57 -4.30 1.57
N GLY A 27 -11.05 -5.26 0.77
CA GLY A 27 -12.37 -5.86 0.93
C GLY A 27 -12.50 -6.58 2.28
N GLY A 28 -11.39 -7.04 2.85
CA GLY A 28 -11.36 -7.55 4.21
C GLY A 28 -11.92 -8.96 4.37
N GLU A 29 -12.15 -9.68 3.27
CA GLU A 29 -12.63 -11.06 3.22
C GLU A 29 -11.77 -11.88 2.25
N ASP A 30 -11.59 -13.17 2.53
CA ASP A 30 -11.00 -14.11 1.58
C ASP A 30 -12.01 -14.53 0.49
N ALA A 31 -11.56 -15.27 -0.51
CA ALA A 31 -12.44 -15.76 -1.60
C ALA A 31 -13.60 -16.65 -1.11
N GLY A 32 -13.54 -17.15 0.14
CA GLY A 32 -14.61 -17.91 0.79
C GLY A 32 -15.52 -17.06 1.67
N GLY A 33 -15.45 -15.72 1.60
CA GLY A 33 -16.27 -14.80 2.40
C GLY A 33 -15.88 -14.73 3.88
N ARG A 34 -14.70 -15.26 4.25
CA ARG A 34 -14.27 -15.26 5.65
C ARG A 34 -13.45 -14.02 5.91
N LYS A 35 -13.81 -13.28 6.97
CA LYS A 35 -13.12 -12.07 7.39
C LYS A 35 -11.61 -12.29 7.56
N LEU A 36 -10.84 -11.40 6.95
CA LEU A 36 -9.39 -11.37 7.07
C LEU A 36 -8.98 -10.94 8.49
N PRO A 37 -7.97 -11.59 9.08
CA PRO A 37 -7.43 -11.18 10.36
C PRO A 37 -6.88 -9.74 10.35
N SER A 38 -7.01 -9.04 11.48
CA SER A 38 -6.45 -7.69 11.64
C SER A 38 -4.92 -7.66 11.52
N ASN A 39 -4.24 -8.72 11.97
CA ASN A 39 -2.80 -8.88 11.77
C ASN A 39 -2.51 -9.08 10.29
N ALA A 40 -1.65 -8.23 9.71
CA ALA A 40 -1.39 -8.23 8.28
C ALA A 40 -0.70 -9.51 7.82
N TRP A 41 0.28 -10.01 8.58
CA TRP A 41 0.97 -11.25 8.26
C TRP A 41 0.03 -12.46 8.21
N MET A 42 -1.00 -12.50 9.07
CA MET A 42 -1.98 -13.58 9.06
C MET A 42 -2.95 -13.46 7.88
N ALA A 43 -3.37 -12.25 7.54
CA ALA A 43 -4.21 -12.02 6.36
C ALA A 43 -3.48 -12.42 5.07
N LEU A 44 -2.20 -12.04 4.93
CA LEU A 44 -1.37 -12.47 3.81
C LEU A 44 -1.31 -14.00 3.71
N ARG A 45 -0.99 -14.70 4.82
CA ARG A 45 -0.97 -16.17 4.83
C ARG A 45 -2.34 -16.78 4.50
N ARG A 46 -3.44 -16.15 4.93
CA ARG A 46 -4.80 -16.62 4.61
C ARG A 46 -5.12 -16.50 3.12
N LEU A 47 -4.61 -15.47 2.47
CA LEU A 47 -4.71 -15.28 1.02
C LEU A 47 -3.71 -16.14 0.23
N GLY A 48 -2.86 -16.91 0.91
CA GLY A 48 -1.79 -17.70 0.28
C GLY A 48 -0.58 -16.87 -0.11
N TRP A 49 -0.53 -15.59 0.25
CA TRP A 49 0.57 -14.68 -0.09
C TRP A 49 1.66 -14.83 0.96
N THR A 50 2.69 -15.57 0.58
CA THR A 50 3.78 -15.94 1.49
C THR A 50 5.11 -15.67 0.82
N VAL A 51 6.13 -15.45 1.66
CA VAL A 51 7.50 -15.25 1.24
C VAL A 51 8.40 -16.03 2.18
N GLY A 52 9.41 -16.69 1.60
CA GLY A 52 10.44 -17.42 2.32
C GLY A 52 11.77 -16.67 2.31
N PRO A 53 12.70 -17.05 3.19
CA PRO A 53 14.08 -16.61 3.05
C PRO A 53 14.69 -17.15 1.74
N ALA A 54 15.75 -16.49 1.27
CA ALA A 54 16.53 -16.98 0.15
C ALA A 54 17.08 -18.40 0.43
N GLU A 55 17.32 -19.16 -0.65
CA GLU A 55 17.84 -20.52 -0.55
C GLU A 55 19.15 -20.56 0.28
N GLY A 56 19.28 -21.58 1.14
CA GLY A 56 20.42 -21.72 2.05
C GLY A 56 20.41 -20.78 3.27
N VAL A 57 19.48 -19.83 3.36
CA VAL A 57 19.38 -18.91 4.50
C VAL A 57 18.34 -19.40 5.51
N LYS A 58 18.79 -19.74 6.72
CA LYS A 58 17.90 -20.06 7.83
C LYS A 58 17.53 -18.79 8.59
N VAL A 59 16.23 -18.50 8.65
CA VAL A 59 15.70 -17.35 9.39
C VAL A 59 14.64 -17.83 10.36
N ASN A 60 14.60 -17.23 11.56
CA ASN A 60 13.53 -17.50 12.53
C ASN A 60 12.18 -17.01 11.98
N ASP A 61 11.11 -17.80 12.16
CA ASP A 61 9.75 -17.45 11.70
C ASP A 61 9.27 -16.08 12.20
N ARG A 62 9.72 -15.61 13.37
CA ARG A 62 9.41 -14.26 13.86
C ARG A 62 9.85 -13.17 12.87
N ILE A 63 11.01 -13.32 12.23
CA ILE A 63 11.50 -12.35 11.24
C ILE A 63 10.64 -12.39 9.98
N VAL A 64 10.25 -13.59 9.53
CA VAL A 64 9.35 -13.76 8.38
C VAL A 64 7.99 -13.10 8.66
N ARG A 65 7.44 -13.29 9.86
CA ARG A 65 6.21 -12.63 10.28
C ARG A 65 6.35 -11.11 10.32
N MET A 66 7.48 -10.56 10.78
CA MET A 66 7.71 -9.11 10.74
C MET A 66 7.80 -8.58 9.30
N ALA A 67 8.47 -9.30 8.40
CA ALA A 67 8.54 -8.93 6.98
C ALA A 67 7.15 -8.92 6.31
N GLN A 68 6.37 -9.98 6.54
CA GLN A 68 4.99 -10.10 6.07
C GLN A 68 4.10 -8.99 6.67
N GLU A 69 4.27 -8.66 7.96
CA GLU A 69 3.50 -7.61 8.61
C GLU A 69 3.79 -6.23 7.99
N GLN A 70 5.06 -5.92 7.71
CA GLN A 70 5.46 -4.67 7.05
C GLN A 70 4.85 -4.57 5.64
N ALA A 71 5.03 -5.59 4.80
CA ALA A 71 4.46 -5.60 3.45
C ALA A 71 2.93 -5.49 3.47
N GLY A 72 2.26 -6.26 4.33
CA GLY A 72 0.81 -6.28 4.41
C GLY A 72 0.21 -4.94 4.88
N ARG A 73 0.88 -4.23 5.80
CA ARG A 73 0.45 -2.87 6.21
C ARG A 73 0.58 -1.86 5.08
N VAL A 74 1.67 -1.94 4.33
CA VAL A 74 1.90 -1.10 3.14
C VAL A 74 0.80 -1.35 2.10
N LEU A 75 0.51 -2.61 1.77
CA LEU A 75 -0.54 -2.98 0.81
C LEU A 75 -1.94 -2.52 1.26
N ARG A 76 -2.31 -2.71 2.53
CA ARG A 76 -3.61 -2.23 3.04
C ARG A 76 -3.75 -0.71 2.97
N SER A 77 -2.67 0.03 3.19
CA SER A 77 -2.69 1.49 3.07
C SER A 77 -2.90 1.95 1.62
N ALA A 78 -2.57 1.12 0.63
CA ALA A 78 -2.52 1.52 -0.77
C ALA A 78 -3.93 1.85 -1.31
N LYS A 79 -4.94 1.03 -1.01
CA LYS A 79 -6.32 1.31 -1.45
C LYS A 79 -6.82 2.62 -0.89
N TRP A 80 -6.70 2.81 0.43
CA TRP A 80 -7.18 4.04 1.07
C TRP A 80 -6.50 5.28 0.48
N ARG A 81 -5.18 5.25 0.27
CA ARG A 81 -4.47 6.37 -0.37
C ARG A 81 -4.97 6.62 -1.79
N ALA A 82 -5.14 5.55 -2.58
CA ALA A 82 -5.66 5.67 -3.95
C ALA A 82 -7.08 6.27 -3.98
N ASP A 83 -7.98 5.78 -3.13
CA ASP A 83 -9.37 6.24 -3.04
C ASP A 83 -9.44 7.71 -2.56
N VAL A 84 -8.61 8.10 -1.60
CA VAL A 84 -8.49 9.49 -1.14
C VAL A 84 -7.95 10.38 -2.25
N THR A 85 -6.86 10.01 -2.91
CA THR A 85 -6.30 10.78 -4.04
C THR A 85 -7.31 10.92 -5.17
N ALA A 86 -8.02 9.85 -5.53
CA ALA A 86 -9.09 9.90 -6.53
C ALA A 86 -10.22 10.84 -6.10
N GLY A 87 -10.63 10.78 -4.82
CA GLY A 87 -11.61 11.70 -4.25
C GLY A 87 -11.19 13.16 -4.37
N VAL A 88 -9.96 13.48 -3.97
CA VAL A 88 -9.39 14.82 -4.08
C VAL A 88 -9.40 15.27 -5.53
N LEU A 89 -8.85 14.47 -6.46
CA LEU A 89 -8.78 14.81 -7.89
C LEU A 89 -10.16 15.06 -8.52
N ARG A 90 -11.19 14.29 -8.13
CA ARG A 90 -12.57 14.53 -8.60
C ARG A 90 -13.13 15.87 -8.17
N THR A 91 -12.76 16.33 -6.97
CA THR A 91 -13.24 17.60 -6.41
C THR A 91 -12.29 18.76 -6.69
N TRP A 92 -11.10 18.48 -7.23
CA TRP A 92 -10.03 19.47 -7.35
C TRP A 92 -10.38 20.50 -8.42
N PRO A 93 -10.44 21.81 -8.07
CA PRO A 93 -10.78 22.83 -9.05
C PRO A 93 -9.76 22.87 -10.20
N ALA A 94 -10.26 22.81 -11.44
CA ALA A 94 -9.44 22.97 -12.64
C ALA A 94 -8.76 24.35 -12.64
N ASP A 95 -9.53 25.38 -12.25
CA ASP A 95 -9.06 26.74 -12.04
C ASP A 95 -8.16 26.83 -10.78
N PRO A 96 -6.86 27.15 -10.93
CA PRO A 96 -5.95 27.29 -9.80
C PRO A 96 -6.37 28.35 -8.79
N ALA A 97 -7.04 29.42 -9.22
CA ALA A 97 -7.48 30.51 -8.33
C ALA A 97 -8.56 30.05 -7.34
N LYS A 98 -9.28 28.98 -7.67
CA LYS A 98 -10.32 28.39 -6.81
C LYS A 98 -9.77 27.34 -5.83
N ARG A 99 -8.47 27.05 -5.86
CA ARG A 99 -7.81 26.08 -4.96
C ARG A 99 -7.45 26.69 -3.61
N THR A 100 -7.42 28.01 -3.50
CA THR A 100 -7.09 28.75 -2.28
C THR A 100 -8.32 29.48 -1.75
N GLY A 101 -8.52 29.46 -0.42
CA GLY A 101 -9.62 30.18 0.22
C GLY A 101 -9.47 31.70 0.08
N PRO A 102 -10.55 32.48 0.29
CA PRO A 102 -10.60 33.93 0.04
C PRO A 102 -9.58 34.77 0.84
N GLY A 103 -8.95 34.22 1.88
CA GLY A 103 -7.91 34.89 2.67
C GLY A 103 -6.47 34.52 2.30
N CYS A 104 -6.25 33.65 1.32
CA CYS A 104 -4.91 33.29 0.88
C CYS A 104 -4.45 34.28 -0.20
N PRO A 105 -3.29 34.95 -0.06
CA PRO A 105 -2.81 35.89 -1.06
C PRO A 105 -2.61 35.17 -2.41
N ALA A 106 -3.13 35.77 -3.48
CA ALA A 106 -3.00 35.22 -4.82
C ALA A 106 -1.52 34.97 -5.15
N GLN A 107 -1.19 33.76 -5.60
CA GLN A 107 0.16 33.49 -6.09
C GLN A 107 0.42 34.34 -7.33
N PRO A 108 1.60 34.98 -7.47
CA PRO A 108 1.92 35.74 -8.65
C PRO A 108 1.84 34.82 -9.86
N THR A 109 0.99 35.17 -10.82
CA THR A 109 0.90 34.51 -12.12
C THR A 109 2.24 34.67 -12.83
N GLY A 110 3.10 33.66 -12.69
CA GLY A 110 4.36 33.61 -13.39
C GLY A 110 4.10 33.44 -14.89
N THR A 111 4.08 34.55 -15.62
CA THR A 111 4.27 34.56 -17.06
C THR A 111 5.69 34.06 -17.32
N ARG A 112 5.84 32.78 -17.66
CA ARG A 112 7.10 32.31 -18.25
C ARG A 112 7.18 32.89 -19.66
N ALA A 113 8.20 33.72 -19.87
CA ALA A 113 8.68 34.16 -21.18
C ALA A 113 9.32 32.98 -21.94
#